data_AF-A0A812I380-F1
#
_entry.id   AF-A0A812I380-F1
#
_cell.length_a   1.000
_cell.length_b   1.000
_cell.length_c   1.000
_cell.angle_alpha   90.00
_cell.angle_beta   90.00
_cell.angle_gamma   90.00
#
_symmetry.space_group_name_H-M   'P 1'
#
loop_
_entity.id
_entity.type
_entity.pdbx_description
1 polymer ?
#
loop_
_entity_poly.entity_id
_entity_poly.type
_entity_poly.pdbx_seq_one_letter_code
_entity_poly.pdbx_strand_id
1 'polypeptide(L)'
;ILSELPPHENIIRCFGFSIDAPQRPGGSGMVKLLLELCSGHLLDFQDSKGGKLSPKEMMDPFVQVAEAVRHLHAQRPPIQHRDLKVENVLQGSDGNWKLCDFGSCSTACVPGHELPRGELQRLQEEIDKTVTMLYRPPEMADVQLNYRKGYTITEQVDIWMLGCILYTLAFYRHPFQDNATPMAIWNAKYFIPSEHPMARSAKLCALIHWLLAADPKDRPSAPRVLEAGDSFKALRMFP
;
A
#
# COMPACT_ATOMS: atom_id res chain seq x y z
N ILE A 1 17.16 -5.25 -1.86
CA ILE A 1 15.77 -5.29 -2.40
C ILE A 1 15.74 -5.13 -3.92
N LEU A 2 15.75 -3.92 -4.50
CA LEU A 2 15.55 -3.76 -5.97
C LEU A 2 16.56 -4.50 -6.84
N SER A 3 17.79 -4.71 -6.36
CA SER A 3 18.83 -5.49 -7.04
C SER A 3 18.70 -7.01 -6.88
N GLU A 4 17.94 -7.47 -5.90
CA GLU A 4 17.82 -8.89 -5.52
C GLU A 4 16.46 -9.48 -5.91
N LEU A 5 15.43 -8.62 -5.99
CA LEU A 5 14.09 -9.02 -6.36
C LEU A 5 14.07 -9.46 -7.83
N PRO A 6 13.44 -10.60 -8.17
CA PRO A 6 13.26 -10.96 -9.57
C PRO A 6 12.53 -9.83 -10.31
N PRO A 7 12.95 -9.46 -11.53
CA PRO A 7 12.31 -8.39 -12.29
C PRO A 7 10.81 -8.65 -12.47
N HIS A 8 10.02 -7.59 -12.38
CA HIS A 8 8.57 -7.64 -12.53
C HIS A 8 8.08 -6.39 -13.27
N GLU A 9 7.10 -6.52 -14.16
CA GLU A 9 6.66 -5.41 -15.01
C GLU A 9 5.99 -4.27 -14.22
N ASN A 10 5.37 -4.60 -13.09
CA ASN A 10 4.73 -3.65 -12.17
C ASN A 10 5.63 -3.17 -11.02
N ILE A 11 6.95 -3.34 -11.10
CA ILE A 11 7.91 -2.80 -10.14
C ILE A 11 8.90 -1.91 -10.86
N ILE A 12 9.22 -0.76 -10.26
CA ILE A 12 10.18 0.19 -10.82
C ILE A 12 11.52 -0.50 -11.12
N ARG A 13 11.98 -0.40 -12.37
CA ARG A 13 13.27 -0.96 -12.77
C ARG A 13 14.40 -0.11 -12.22
N CYS A 14 15.31 -0.74 -11.50
CA CYS A 14 16.59 -0.17 -11.10
C CYS A 14 17.68 -0.59 -12.09
N PHE A 15 18.34 0.38 -12.72
CA PHE A 15 19.45 0.14 -13.64
C PHE A 15 20.80 0.07 -12.93
N GLY A 16 20.92 0.69 -11.76
CA GLY A 16 22.14 0.68 -10.97
C GLY A 16 22.05 1.59 -9.76
N PHE A 17 23.04 1.47 -8.88
CA PHE A 17 23.17 2.33 -7.71
C PHE A 17 24.64 2.61 -7.42
N SER A 18 24.91 3.72 -6.72
CA SER A 18 26.22 4.00 -6.14
C SER A 18 26.07 4.50 -4.71
N ILE A 19 27.09 4.24 -3.89
CA ILE A 19 27.14 4.68 -2.50
C ILE A 19 28.45 5.46 -2.34
N ASP A 20 28.33 6.76 -2.13
CA ASP A 20 29.45 7.64 -1.89
C ASP A 20 29.64 7.78 -0.37
N ALA A 21 30.79 7.32 0.12
CA ALA A 21 31.15 7.43 1.53
C ALA A 21 31.33 8.91 1.93
N PRO A 22 31.15 9.25 3.22
CA PRO A 22 31.46 10.59 3.72
C PRO A 22 32.90 10.98 3.38
N GLN A 23 33.10 12.15 2.76
CA GLN A 23 34.45 12.62 2.44
C GLN A 23 35.22 13.15 3.66
N ARG A 24 34.54 13.35 4.79
CA ARG A 24 35.12 13.85 6.04
C ARG A 24 34.55 13.10 7.25
N PRO A 25 35.31 12.97 8.34
CA PRO A 25 34.79 12.44 9.60
C PRO A 25 33.57 13.26 10.07
N GLY A 26 32.45 12.59 10.33
CA GLY A 26 31.18 13.23 10.72
C GLY A 26 30.32 13.77 9.56
N GLY A 27 30.73 13.55 8.30
CA GLY A 27 29.90 13.87 7.14
C GLY A 27 28.81 12.82 6.87
N SER A 28 27.80 13.19 6.07
CA SER A 28 26.82 12.24 5.53
C SER A 28 27.35 11.56 4.26
N GLY A 29 27.04 10.28 4.10
CA GLY A 29 27.19 9.59 2.81
C GLY A 29 26.04 9.95 1.86
N MET A 30 26.19 9.59 0.58
CA MET A 30 25.14 9.77 -0.43
C MET A 30 24.86 8.44 -1.12
N VAL A 31 23.59 8.07 -1.22
CA VAL A 31 23.13 6.95 -2.04
C VAL A 31 22.49 7.52 -3.30
N LYS A 32 22.90 7.01 -4.46
CA LYS A 32 22.34 7.39 -5.76
C LYS A 32 21.71 6.17 -6.39
N LEU A 33 20.47 6.30 -6.86
CA LEU A 33 19.75 5.26 -7.57
C LEU A 33 19.49 5.74 -9.01
N LEU A 34 19.78 4.89 -9.98
CA LEU A 34 19.40 5.10 -11.37
C LEU A 34 18.18 4.22 -11.67
N LEU A 35 17.00 4.85 -11.72
CA LEU A 35 15.72 4.18 -11.92
C LEU A 35 15.17 4.48 -13.32
N GLU A 36 14.21 3.69 -13.77
CA GLU A 36 13.42 4.04 -14.96
C GLU A 36 12.63 5.34 -14.76
N LEU A 37 12.45 6.06 -15.86
CA LEU A 37 11.69 7.30 -15.89
C LEU A 37 10.22 6.98 -16.20
N CYS A 38 9.35 7.36 -15.26
CA CYS A 38 7.89 7.28 -15.39
C CYS A 38 7.29 8.65 -15.71
N SER A 39 6.09 8.67 -16.30
CA SER A 39 5.43 9.91 -16.74
C SER A 39 4.74 10.70 -15.63
N GLY A 40 4.46 10.09 -14.48
CA GLY A 40 3.77 10.71 -13.34
C GLY A 40 3.28 9.65 -12.35
N HIS A 41 2.73 10.10 -11.22
CA HIS A 41 2.14 9.19 -10.22
C HIS A 41 0.63 9.04 -10.41
N LEU A 42 0.03 8.04 -9.75
CA LEU A 42 -1.37 7.67 -9.92
C LEU A 42 -2.34 8.79 -9.53
N LEU A 43 -1.97 9.63 -8.55
CA LEU A 43 -2.76 10.81 -8.21
C LEU A 43 -2.78 11.84 -9.36
N ASP A 44 -1.66 12.10 -10.05
CA ASP A 44 -1.63 13.01 -11.21
C ASP A 44 -2.57 12.53 -12.31
N PHE A 45 -2.61 11.21 -12.52
CA PHE A 45 -3.53 10.59 -13.48
C PHE A 45 -4.99 10.80 -13.07
N GLN A 46 -5.34 10.62 -11.80
CA GLN A 46 -6.70 10.88 -11.32
C GLN A 46 -7.08 12.36 -11.44
N ASP A 47 -6.15 13.26 -11.13
CA ASP A 47 -6.34 14.71 -11.26
C ASP A 47 -6.57 15.11 -12.73
N SER A 48 -5.82 14.51 -13.67
CA SER A 48 -5.99 14.72 -15.11
C SER A 48 -7.40 14.32 -15.63
N LYS A 49 -8.13 13.50 -14.86
CA LYS A 49 -9.50 13.06 -15.14
C LYS A 49 -10.55 13.86 -14.36
N GLY A 50 -10.14 14.95 -13.71
CA GLY A 50 -11.02 15.77 -12.87
C GLY A 50 -11.47 15.05 -11.59
N GLY A 51 -10.64 14.15 -11.07
CA GLY A 51 -10.89 13.39 -9.85
C GLY A 51 -11.77 12.15 -10.03
N LYS A 52 -12.39 11.96 -11.21
CA LYS A 52 -13.37 10.88 -11.45
C LYS A 52 -12.82 9.89 -12.46
N LEU A 53 -12.59 8.66 -12.00
CA LEU A 53 -12.16 7.55 -12.84
C LEU A 53 -13.35 6.70 -13.28
N SER A 54 -13.34 6.21 -14.52
CA SER A 54 -14.20 5.09 -14.89
C SER A 54 -13.78 3.82 -14.14
N PRO A 55 -14.66 2.79 -14.02
CA PRO A 55 -14.29 1.55 -13.36
C PRO A 55 -13.02 0.89 -13.91
N LYS A 56 -12.73 1.04 -15.21
CA LYS A 56 -11.50 0.51 -15.81
C LYS A 56 -10.29 1.36 -15.46
N GLU A 57 -10.39 2.67 -15.58
CA GLU A 57 -9.27 3.58 -15.22
C GLU A 57 -8.90 3.47 -13.74
N MET A 58 -9.82 3.05 -12.87
CA MET A 58 -9.57 2.70 -11.47
C MET A 58 -8.99 1.29 -11.30
N MET A 59 -9.61 0.27 -11.89
CA MET A 59 -9.23 -1.13 -11.63
C MET A 59 -7.95 -1.55 -12.35
N ASP A 60 -7.61 -0.94 -13.49
CA ASP A 60 -6.38 -1.23 -14.23
C ASP A 60 -5.11 -0.95 -13.37
N PRO A 61 -4.90 0.27 -12.82
CA PRO A 61 -3.79 0.52 -11.91
C PRO A 61 -3.88 -0.33 -10.63
N PHE A 62 -5.07 -0.46 -10.04
CA PHE A 62 -5.23 -1.21 -8.80
C PHE A 62 -4.78 -2.67 -8.93
N VAL A 63 -5.19 -3.37 -10.00
CA VAL A 63 -4.81 -4.77 -10.22
C VAL A 63 -3.31 -4.89 -10.48
N GLN A 64 -2.72 -3.96 -11.24
CA GLN A 64 -1.27 -3.97 -11.50
C GLN A 64 -0.43 -3.73 -10.24
N VAL A 65 -0.88 -2.85 -9.35
CA VAL A 65 -0.23 -2.65 -8.04
C VAL A 65 -0.43 -3.88 -7.16
N ALA A 66 -1.61 -4.50 -7.15
CA ALA A 66 -1.84 -5.74 -6.44
C ALA A 66 -0.95 -6.89 -6.96
N GLU A 67 -0.61 -6.90 -8.25
CA GLU A 67 0.32 -7.85 -8.85
C GLU A 67 1.76 -7.64 -8.34
N ALA A 68 2.21 -6.38 -8.26
CA ALA A 68 3.48 -6.02 -7.63
C ALA A 68 3.54 -6.46 -6.16
N VAL A 69 2.46 -6.24 -5.41
CA VAL A 69 2.34 -6.66 -4.00
C VAL A 69 2.36 -8.18 -3.89
N ARG A 70 1.63 -8.91 -4.75
CA ARG A 70 1.68 -10.38 -4.80
C ARG A 70 3.11 -10.87 -5.05
N HIS A 71 3.84 -10.22 -5.94
CA HIS A 71 5.24 -10.56 -6.23
C HIS A 71 6.15 -10.37 -5.01
N LEU A 72 5.99 -9.28 -4.24
CA LEU A 72 6.73 -9.06 -2.99
C LEU A 72 6.37 -10.08 -1.90
N HIS A 73 5.08 -10.37 -1.74
CA HIS A 73 4.58 -11.30 -0.73
C HIS A 73 4.96 -12.75 -1.03
N ALA A 74 5.23 -13.09 -2.29
CA ALA A 74 5.67 -14.42 -2.72
C ALA A 74 7.16 -14.71 -2.43
N GLN A 75 7.94 -13.71 -2.01
CA GLN A 75 9.35 -13.90 -1.65
C GLN A 75 9.51 -14.74 -0.38
N ARG A 76 10.71 -15.25 -0.12
CA ARG A 76 11.02 -16.06 1.07
C ARG A 76 12.24 -15.47 1.80
N PRO A 77 12.06 -14.77 2.93
CA PRO A 77 10.78 -14.43 3.58
C PRO A 77 9.92 -13.43 2.75
N PRO A 78 8.60 -13.35 2.98
CA PRO A 78 7.73 -12.34 2.36
C PRO A 78 8.22 -10.92 2.61
N ILE A 79 8.19 -10.08 1.59
CA ILE A 79 8.58 -8.67 1.69
C ILE A 79 7.32 -7.82 1.84
N GLN A 80 7.28 -7.02 2.91
CA GLN A 80 6.28 -6.00 3.17
C GLN A 80 6.78 -4.69 2.55
N HIS A 81 5.97 -4.01 1.75
CA HIS A 81 6.35 -2.71 1.18
C HIS A 81 6.31 -1.59 2.22
N ARG A 82 5.26 -1.58 3.06
CA ARG A 82 5.00 -0.65 4.18
C ARG A 82 4.82 0.84 3.85
N ASP A 83 4.99 1.25 2.60
CA ASP A 83 4.63 2.62 2.17
C ASP A 83 3.86 2.61 0.85
N LEU A 84 2.83 1.75 0.74
CA LEU A 84 1.91 1.79 -0.40
C LEU A 84 0.97 3.00 -0.28
N LYS A 85 1.02 3.87 -1.29
CA LYS A 85 0.18 5.06 -1.43
C LYS A 85 0.09 5.47 -2.89
N VAL A 86 -0.88 6.32 -3.25
CA VAL A 86 -1.10 6.72 -4.65
C VAL A 86 0.10 7.45 -5.26
N GLU A 87 0.93 8.09 -4.43
CA GLU A 87 2.15 8.78 -4.83
C GLU A 87 3.29 7.82 -5.20
N ASN A 88 3.27 6.59 -4.65
CA ASN A 88 4.29 5.57 -4.90
C ASN A 88 3.89 4.60 -6.05
N VAL A 89 2.82 4.92 -6.78
CA VAL A 89 2.38 4.17 -7.96
C VAL A 89 2.61 5.04 -9.18
N LEU A 90 3.54 4.65 -10.04
CA LEU A 90 4.00 5.43 -11.18
C LEU A 90 3.53 4.82 -12.49
N GLN A 91 3.26 5.67 -13.49
CA GLN A 91 2.95 5.21 -14.84
C GLN A 91 4.23 5.11 -15.68
N GLY A 92 4.61 3.89 -16.05
CA GLY A 92 5.72 3.62 -16.96
C GLY A 92 5.41 4.08 -18.40
N SER A 93 6.47 4.35 -19.16
CA SER A 93 6.35 4.67 -20.60
C SER A 93 5.86 3.49 -21.45
N ASP A 94 5.92 2.28 -20.90
CA ASP A 94 5.33 1.05 -21.43
C ASP A 94 3.80 0.95 -21.20
N GLY A 95 3.21 1.92 -20.50
CA GLY A 95 1.79 1.95 -20.16
C GLY A 95 1.43 1.14 -18.91
N ASN A 96 2.41 0.48 -18.29
CA ASN A 96 2.20 -0.28 -17.05
C ASN A 96 2.29 0.63 -15.82
N TRP A 97 1.51 0.31 -14.80
CA TRP A 97 1.59 0.89 -13.48
C TRP A 97 2.64 0.15 -12.66
N LYS A 98 3.52 0.90 -12.01
CA LYS A 98 4.71 0.39 -11.35
C LYS A 98 4.81 0.92 -9.94
N LEU A 99 5.02 0.02 -8.99
CA LEU A 99 5.30 0.35 -7.62
C LEU A 99 6.74 0.86 -7.47
N CYS A 100 6.92 1.97 -6.76
CA CYS A 100 8.23 2.55 -6.44
C CYS A 100 8.39 2.77 -4.92
N ASP A 101 9.56 3.27 -4.54
CA ASP A 101 9.96 3.62 -3.17
C ASP A 101 9.98 2.46 -2.17
N PHE A 102 11.03 1.65 -2.28
CA PHE A 102 11.27 0.48 -1.44
C PHE A 102 12.04 0.80 -0.15
N GLY A 103 12.09 2.08 0.27
CA GLY A 103 12.87 2.54 1.41
C GLY A 103 12.36 2.05 2.78
N SER A 104 11.08 1.74 2.87
CA SER A 104 10.40 1.31 4.12
C SER A 104 10.17 -0.20 4.22
N CYS A 105 10.67 -0.97 3.24
CA CYS A 105 10.39 -2.40 3.17
C CYS A 105 10.93 -3.18 4.38
N SER A 106 10.22 -4.24 4.75
CA SER A 106 10.62 -5.12 5.85
C SER A 106 10.22 -6.56 5.58
N THR A 107 10.92 -7.51 6.18
CA THR A 107 10.55 -8.93 6.17
C THR A 107 10.18 -9.43 7.58
N ALA A 108 10.07 -8.52 8.55
CA ALA A 108 9.85 -8.85 9.96
C ALA A 108 8.38 -9.19 10.22
N CYS A 109 8.12 -10.41 10.67
CA CYS A 109 6.84 -10.78 11.29
C CYS A 109 6.89 -10.42 12.77
N VAL A 110 6.00 -9.55 13.24
CA VAL A 110 6.01 -9.05 14.62
C VAL A 110 4.76 -9.53 15.37
N PRO A 111 4.91 -10.42 16.36
CA PRO A 111 3.79 -10.92 17.15
C PRO A 111 3.10 -9.81 17.94
N GLY A 112 1.77 -9.85 18.02
CA GLY A 112 0.98 -8.79 18.66
C GLY A 112 0.97 -8.80 20.19
N HIS A 113 1.29 -9.93 20.84
CA HIS A 113 1.17 -10.12 22.30
C HIS A 113 2.48 -10.47 23.02
N GLU A 114 3.61 -10.43 22.32
CA GLU A 114 4.85 -11.06 22.82
C GLU A 114 6.02 -10.07 22.93
N LEU A 115 5.84 -8.82 22.53
CA LEU A 115 6.91 -7.83 22.55
C LEU A 115 7.10 -7.20 23.94
N PRO A 116 8.33 -7.18 24.48
CA PRO A 116 8.68 -6.37 25.65
C PRO A 116 8.40 -4.87 25.42
N ARG A 117 8.11 -4.13 26.49
CA ARG A 117 7.78 -2.68 26.41
C ARG A 117 8.83 -1.85 25.67
N GLY A 118 10.12 -2.14 25.86
CA GLY A 118 11.21 -1.42 25.18
C GLY A 118 11.24 -1.67 23.67
N GLU A 119 10.82 -2.86 23.23
CA GLU A 119 10.72 -3.21 21.81
C GLU A 119 9.48 -2.58 21.18
N LEU A 120 8.35 -2.53 21.90
CA LEU A 120 7.17 -1.79 21.47
C LEU A 120 7.48 -0.31 21.20
N GLN A 121 8.25 0.34 22.08
CA GLN A 121 8.64 1.73 21.87
C GLN A 121 9.49 1.92 20.60
N ARG A 122 10.49 1.06 20.39
CA ARG A 122 11.34 1.10 19.19
C ARG A 122 10.53 0.85 17.92
N LEU A 123 9.59 -0.09 17.96
CA LEU A 123 8.68 -0.38 16.85
C LEU A 123 7.80 0.83 16.52
N GLN A 124 7.23 1.51 17.53
CA GLN A 124 6.45 2.73 17.31
C GLN A 124 7.30 3.82 16.65
N GLU A 125 8.52 4.04 17.13
CA GLU A 125 9.45 5.03 16.56
C GLU A 125 9.85 4.70 15.12
N GLU A 126 10.02 3.42 14.78
CA GLU A 126 10.26 2.95 13.41
C GLU A 126 9.05 3.25 12.51
N ILE A 127 7.86 2.83 12.93
CA ILE A 127 6.60 3.06 12.20
C ILE A 127 6.38 4.56 11.99
N ASP A 128 6.67 5.37 13.01
CA ASP A 128 6.52 6.83 12.95
C ASP A 128 7.41 7.48 11.88
N LYS A 129 8.60 6.91 11.64
CA LYS A 129 9.56 7.41 10.65
C LYS A 129 9.33 6.85 9.25
N THR A 130 8.78 5.65 9.12
CA THR A 130 8.79 4.88 7.85
C THR A 130 7.42 4.69 7.22
N VAL A 131 6.33 4.82 7.99
CA VAL A 131 4.98 4.55 7.49
C VAL A 131 4.12 5.81 7.53
N THR A 132 3.58 6.18 6.36
CA THR A 132 2.67 7.31 6.20
C THR A 132 1.41 7.14 7.07
N MET A 133 1.16 8.07 8.00
CA MET A 133 0.11 7.97 9.04
C MET A 133 -1.28 7.58 8.51
N LEU A 134 -1.73 8.23 7.42
CA LEU A 134 -3.05 7.96 6.83
C LEU A 134 -3.19 6.52 6.33
N TYR A 135 -2.11 5.92 5.85
CA TYR A 135 -2.08 4.57 5.29
C TYR A 135 -1.79 3.49 6.35
N ARG A 136 -1.53 3.86 7.61
CA ARG A 136 -1.24 2.89 8.66
C ARG A 136 -2.42 1.94 8.86
N PRO A 137 -2.17 0.63 8.91
CA PRO A 137 -3.20 -0.32 9.30
C PRO A 137 -3.41 -0.32 10.83
N PRO A 138 -4.54 -0.86 11.33
CA PRO A 138 -4.89 -0.95 12.75
C PRO A 138 -3.76 -1.47 13.67
N GLU A 139 -3.01 -2.46 13.22
CA GLU A 139 -1.89 -3.09 13.94
C GLU A 139 -0.63 -2.21 14.04
N MET A 140 -0.56 -1.13 13.25
CA MET A 140 0.51 -0.13 13.26
C MET A 140 0.03 1.28 13.64
N ALA A 141 -1.28 1.50 13.78
CA ALA A 141 -1.85 2.81 14.09
C ALA A 141 -1.37 3.34 15.44
N ASP A 142 -1.32 2.45 16.43
CA ASP A 142 -0.74 2.66 17.75
C ASP A 142 -0.37 1.27 18.31
N VAL A 143 0.92 1.00 18.49
CA VAL A 143 1.39 -0.33 18.88
C VAL A 143 0.97 -0.70 20.31
N GLN A 144 0.71 0.29 21.17
CA GLN A 144 0.23 0.06 22.55
C GLN A 144 -1.26 -0.31 22.55
N LEU A 145 -2.06 0.32 21.69
CA LEU A 145 -3.44 -0.10 21.45
C LEU A 145 -3.49 -1.47 20.77
N ASN A 146 -2.58 -1.74 19.82
CA ASN A 146 -2.48 -3.04 19.17
C ASN A 146 -2.16 -4.15 20.17
N TYR A 147 -1.30 -3.91 21.16
CA TYR A 147 -1.01 -4.90 22.22
C TYR A 147 -2.28 -5.42 22.93
N ARG A 148 -3.38 -4.65 22.96
CA ARG A 148 -4.65 -5.15 23.53
C ARG A 148 -5.38 -6.12 22.58
N LYS A 149 -5.28 -5.90 21.27
CA LYS A 149 -5.93 -6.73 20.25
C LYS A 149 -5.08 -7.93 19.84
N GLY A 150 -3.76 -7.81 19.92
CA GLY A 150 -2.83 -8.87 19.57
C GLY A 150 -2.68 -9.10 18.09
N TYR A 151 -2.94 -8.10 17.25
CA TYR A 151 -2.78 -8.29 15.82
C TYR A 151 -1.29 -8.41 15.48
N THR A 152 -0.95 -9.49 14.78
CA THR A 152 0.41 -9.71 14.30
C THR A 152 0.65 -8.83 13.09
N ILE A 153 1.79 -8.15 13.05
CA ILE A 153 2.21 -7.37 11.88
C ILE A 153 2.88 -8.33 10.90
N THR A 154 2.27 -8.46 9.73
CA THR A 154 2.75 -9.29 8.61
C THR A 154 2.66 -8.52 7.30
N GLU A 155 2.81 -9.18 6.16
CA GLU A 155 2.54 -8.63 4.83
C GLU A 155 1.09 -8.13 4.62
N GLN A 156 0.16 -8.49 5.51
CA GLN A 156 -1.22 -8.00 5.51
C GLN A 156 -1.33 -6.48 5.74
N VAL A 157 -0.26 -5.81 6.18
CA VAL A 157 -0.19 -4.35 6.23
C VAL A 157 -0.35 -3.72 4.85
N ASP A 158 0.21 -4.34 3.82
CA ASP A 158 0.13 -3.84 2.44
C ASP A 158 -1.29 -4.04 1.87
N ILE A 159 -2.01 -5.07 2.30
CA ILE A 159 -3.39 -5.33 1.87
C ILE A 159 -4.33 -4.23 2.37
N TRP A 160 -4.13 -3.75 3.60
CA TRP A 160 -4.85 -2.59 4.10
C TRP A 160 -4.56 -1.34 3.26
N MET A 161 -3.30 -1.09 2.95
CA MET A 161 -2.89 0.06 2.14
C MET A 161 -3.45 0.00 0.72
N LEU A 162 -3.54 -1.19 0.11
CA LEU A 162 -4.28 -1.41 -1.14
C LEU A 162 -5.76 -1.02 -1.00
N GLY A 163 -6.38 -1.30 0.15
CA GLY A 163 -7.72 -0.83 0.49
C GLY A 163 -7.83 0.69 0.52
N CYS A 164 -6.87 1.38 1.13
CA CYS A 164 -6.79 2.84 1.14
C CYS A 164 -6.63 3.41 -0.28
N ILE A 165 -5.78 2.80 -1.12
CA ILE A 165 -5.60 3.19 -2.53
C ILE A 165 -6.92 3.00 -3.29
N LEU A 166 -7.55 1.82 -3.23
CA LEU A 166 -8.80 1.55 -3.96
C LEU A 166 -9.92 2.50 -3.54
N TYR A 167 -10.06 2.76 -2.24
CA TYR A 167 -11.00 3.75 -1.73
C TYR A 167 -10.72 5.14 -2.31
N THR A 168 -9.45 5.56 -2.32
CA THR A 168 -9.05 6.88 -2.85
C THR A 168 -9.35 7.01 -4.34
N LEU A 169 -9.09 5.97 -5.13
CA LEU A 169 -9.44 5.96 -6.55
C LEU A 169 -10.97 5.99 -6.78
N ALA A 170 -11.73 5.32 -5.91
CA ALA A 170 -13.19 5.23 -6.03
C ALA A 170 -13.91 6.52 -5.64
N PHE A 171 -13.41 7.24 -4.65
CA PHE A 171 -14.13 8.37 -4.02
C PHE A 171 -13.36 9.70 -4.04
N TYR A 172 -12.16 9.71 -4.63
CA TYR A 172 -11.26 10.86 -4.72
C TYR A 172 -10.99 11.53 -3.37
N ARG A 173 -10.93 10.69 -2.33
CA ARG A 173 -10.73 11.09 -0.94
C ARG A 173 -10.19 9.91 -0.17
N HIS A 174 -9.34 10.13 0.82
CA HIS A 174 -8.76 9.05 1.61
C HIS A 174 -9.76 8.60 2.72
N PRO A 175 -9.88 7.28 3.05
CA PRO A 175 -10.92 6.80 3.98
C PRO A 175 -10.88 7.43 5.38
N PHE A 176 -9.69 7.84 5.82
CA PHE A 176 -9.46 8.45 7.13
C PHE A 176 -9.10 9.95 7.06
N GLN A 177 -9.28 10.62 5.91
CA GLN A 177 -8.80 12.01 5.76
C GLN A 177 -9.44 13.00 6.74
N ASP A 178 -10.72 12.83 7.07
CA ASP A 178 -11.45 13.76 7.95
C ASP A 178 -11.33 13.37 9.43
N ASN A 179 -10.79 12.19 9.72
CA ASN A 179 -10.60 11.68 11.08
C ASN A 179 -9.42 10.69 11.13
N ALA A 180 -8.22 11.20 10.89
CA ALA A 180 -6.98 10.42 10.84
C ALA A 180 -6.44 10.01 12.23
N THR A 181 -7.31 9.95 13.24
CA THR A 181 -6.87 9.60 14.60
C THR A 181 -6.45 8.13 14.66
N PRO A 182 -5.40 7.78 15.42
CA PRO A 182 -5.02 6.38 15.64
C PRO A 182 -6.20 5.52 16.08
N MET A 183 -7.12 6.08 16.87
CA MET A 183 -8.31 5.38 17.34
C MET A 183 -9.34 5.11 16.23
N ALA A 184 -9.50 5.99 15.25
CA ALA A 184 -10.39 5.75 14.10
C ALA A 184 -9.82 4.65 13.19
N ILE A 185 -8.52 4.73 12.89
CA ILE A 185 -7.80 3.72 12.12
C ILE A 185 -7.83 2.36 12.83
N TRP A 186 -7.51 2.33 14.13
CA TRP A 186 -7.50 1.12 14.95
C TRP A 186 -8.88 0.42 15.02
N ASN A 187 -9.97 1.17 14.92
CA ASN A 187 -11.34 0.64 14.84
C ASN A 187 -11.83 0.40 13.40
N ALA A 188 -11.00 0.66 12.38
CA ALA A 188 -11.38 0.67 10.97
C ALA A 188 -12.65 1.49 10.69
N LYS A 189 -12.78 2.65 11.36
CA LYS A 189 -13.98 3.49 11.28
C LYS A 189 -13.86 4.52 10.16
N TYR A 190 -14.37 4.16 8.98
CA TYR A 190 -14.55 5.02 7.82
C TYR A 190 -15.98 4.91 7.28
N PHE A 191 -16.38 5.75 6.32
CA PHE A 191 -17.71 5.73 5.72
C PHE A 191 -17.62 5.63 4.20
N ILE A 192 -18.54 4.92 3.56
CA ILE A 192 -18.72 4.98 2.11
C ILE A 192 -19.67 6.17 1.81
N PRO A 193 -19.30 7.13 0.95
CA PRO A 193 -20.17 8.25 0.60
C PRO A 193 -21.35 7.75 -0.25
N SER A 194 -22.50 7.57 0.37
CA SER A 194 -23.71 6.95 -0.21
C SER A 194 -24.24 7.66 -1.47
N GLU A 195 -23.98 8.96 -1.57
CA GLU A 195 -24.32 9.83 -2.68
C GLU A 195 -23.40 9.65 -3.90
N HIS A 196 -22.21 9.07 -3.71
CA HIS A 196 -21.26 8.86 -4.79
C HIS A 196 -21.69 7.70 -5.71
N PRO A 197 -21.65 7.84 -7.05
CA PRO A 197 -22.08 6.79 -7.96
C PRO A 197 -21.39 5.43 -7.75
N MET A 198 -20.09 5.43 -7.41
CA MET A 198 -19.33 4.20 -7.13
C MET A 198 -19.85 3.43 -5.92
N ALA A 199 -20.48 4.10 -4.94
CA ALA A 199 -21.05 3.45 -3.76
C ALA A 199 -22.22 2.51 -4.10
N ARG A 200 -22.83 2.64 -5.28
CA ARG A 200 -23.89 1.75 -5.77
C ARG A 200 -23.37 0.36 -6.15
N SER A 201 -22.07 0.22 -6.40
CA SER A 201 -21.45 -1.07 -6.70
C SER A 201 -21.22 -1.85 -5.41
N ALA A 202 -22.17 -2.71 -5.05
CA ALA A 202 -22.05 -3.59 -3.87
C ALA A 202 -20.75 -4.41 -3.90
N LYS A 203 -20.30 -4.81 -5.09
CA LYS A 203 -19.06 -5.56 -5.30
C LYS A 203 -17.82 -4.73 -4.96
N LEU A 204 -17.76 -3.46 -5.37
CA LEU A 204 -16.65 -2.55 -5.05
C LEU A 204 -16.61 -2.26 -3.54
N CYS A 205 -17.77 -1.94 -2.96
CA CYS A 205 -17.88 -1.69 -1.52
C CYS A 205 -17.44 -2.92 -0.71
N ALA A 206 -17.86 -4.13 -1.12
CA ALA A 206 -17.44 -5.37 -0.48
C ALA A 206 -15.92 -5.59 -0.56
N LEU A 207 -15.30 -5.33 -1.72
CA LEU A 207 -13.85 -5.44 -1.86
C LEU A 207 -13.11 -4.44 -0.95
N ILE A 208 -13.56 -3.18 -0.91
CA ILE A 208 -13.00 -2.15 -0.03
C ILE A 208 -13.12 -2.57 1.45
N HIS A 209 -14.29 -3.07 1.87
CA HIS A 209 -14.48 -3.58 3.24
C HIS A 209 -13.60 -4.77 3.58
N TRP A 210 -13.35 -5.67 2.62
CA TRP A 210 -12.50 -6.83 2.83
C TRP A 210 -11.02 -6.43 2.98
N LEU A 211 -10.54 -5.49 2.17
CA LEU A 211 -9.17 -4.95 2.26
C LEU A 211 -8.97 -4.15 3.56
N LEU A 212 -9.97 -3.37 3.97
CA LEU A 212 -9.95 -2.54 5.18
C LEU A 212 -10.52 -3.25 6.42
N ALA A 213 -10.43 -4.58 6.48
CA ALA A 213 -10.78 -5.32 7.68
C ALA A 213 -9.82 -4.98 8.83
N ALA A 214 -10.37 -4.75 10.03
CA ALA A 214 -9.57 -4.31 11.17
C ALA A 214 -8.52 -5.35 11.60
N ASP A 215 -8.93 -6.62 11.71
CA ASP A 215 -8.05 -7.73 12.00
C ASP A 215 -7.32 -8.17 10.72
N PRO A 216 -5.97 -8.20 10.69
CA PRO A 216 -5.20 -8.61 9.52
C PRO A 216 -5.56 -10.01 9.00
N LYS A 217 -6.02 -10.92 9.86
CA LYS A 217 -6.39 -12.28 9.46
C LYS A 217 -7.66 -12.33 8.60
N ASP A 218 -8.51 -11.32 8.72
CA ASP A 218 -9.80 -11.23 8.02
C ASP A 218 -9.62 -10.55 6.64
N ARG A 219 -8.44 -9.98 6.37
CA ARG A 219 -8.07 -9.42 5.07
C ARG A 219 -7.72 -10.52 4.07
N PRO A 220 -7.94 -10.32 2.76
CA PRO A 220 -7.49 -11.25 1.73
C PRO A 220 -5.97 -11.36 1.69
N SER A 221 -5.46 -12.44 1.12
CA SER A 221 -4.07 -12.46 0.59
C SER A 221 -4.00 -11.77 -0.77
N ALA A 222 -2.81 -11.32 -1.18
CA ALA A 222 -2.63 -10.66 -2.48
C ALA A 222 -3.18 -11.48 -3.70
N PRO A 223 -3.00 -12.82 -3.79
CA PRO A 223 -3.66 -13.61 -4.83
C PRO A 223 -5.19 -13.51 -4.84
N ARG A 224 -5.81 -13.49 -3.65
CA ARG A 224 -7.27 -13.35 -3.52
C ARG A 224 -7.77 -11.96 -3.90
N VAL A 225 -6.96 -10.92 -3.68
CA VAL A 225 -7.22 -9.56 -4.17
C VAL A 225 -7.27 -9.54 -5.70
N LEU A 226 -6.32 -10.22 -6.36
CA LEU A 226 -6.24 -10.29 -7.82
C LEU A 226 -7.44 -11.03 -8.43
N GLU A 227 -7.81 -12.19 -7.87
CA GLU A 227 -9.02 -12.91 -8.28
C GLU A 227 -10.27 -12.03 -8.20
N ALA A 228 -10.42 -11.27 -7.10
CA ALA A 228 -11.51 -10.32 -6.94
C ALA A 228 -11.42 -9.19 -7.97
N GLY A 229 -10.22 -8.63 -8.21
CA GLY A 229 -9.97 -7.55 -9.16
C GLY A 229 -10.27 -7.92 -10.62
N ASP A 230 -9.82 -9.09 -11.07
CA ASP A 230 -10.06 -9.57 -12.44
C ASP A 230 -11.53 -9.83 -12.72
N SER A 231 -12.30 -10.19 -11.70
CA SER A 231 -13.75 -10.31 -11.82
C SER A 231 -14.45 -8.96 -12.12
N PHE A 232 -13.80 -7.81 -11.93
CA PHE A 232 -14.29 -6.51 -12.42
C PHE A 232 -13.98 -6.29 -13.90
N LYS A 233 -12.90 -6.87 -14.43
CA LYS A 233 -12.59 -6.86 -15.87
C LYS A 233 -13.56 -7.75 -16.65
N ALA A 234 -13.89 -8.92 -16.09
CA ALA A 234 -14.81 -9.89 -16.70
C ALA A 234 -16.26 -9.37 -16.87
N LEU A 235 -16.66 -8.34 -16.12
CA LEU A 235 -17.99 -7.72 -16.24
C LEU A 235 -18.13 -6.79 -17.46
N ARG A 236 -17.09 -6.62 -18.28
CA ARG A 236 -17.13 -5.86 -19.55
C ARG A 236 -17.61 -6.68 -20.75
N MET A 237 -18.33 -7.78 -20.55
CA MET A 237 -18.86 -8.61 -21.64
C MET A 237 -20.34 -8.36 -22.00
N PHE A 238 -20.99 -7.31 -21.47
CA PHE A 238 -22.29 -6.89 -21.99
C PHE A 238 -22.35 -5.37 -22.22
N PRO A 239 -22.98 -4.95 -23.34
CA PRO A 239 -22.90 -3.59 -23.89
C PRO A 239 -23.56 -2.52 -23.02
#